data_AF-A0A2P5IBQ4-F1
#
_entry.id   AF-A0A2P5IBQ4-F1
#
_cell.length_a   1.000
_cell.length_b   1.000
_cell.length_c   1.000
_cell.angle_alpha   90.00
_cell.angle_beta   90.00
_cell.angle_gamma   90.00
#
_symmetry.space_group_name_H-M   'P 1'
#
loop_
_entity.id
_entity.type
_entity.pdbx_description
1 polymer ?
#
loop_
_entity_poly.entity_id
_entity_poly.type
_entity_poly.pdbx_seq_one_letter_code
_entity_poly.pdbx_strand_id
1 'polypeptide(L)'
;MAPDTGFVQILQYVKRNPKFTKEEFWDQWLTVHAPKFIPFAEGSGIRRYQQVRASGKIVPSWAPELTPPNATPTTEPVEFDGIIMMLVPSLEVFKKAFKHPYFAQVLAPDSAQLLDTDAPGGGIVAALHGTMLACVNDGASVSGVTTKPDDVKKWRRQFEQLSGRIEGLHSRSHPEPDMG
;
A
#
# COMPACT_ATOMS: atom_id res chain seq x y z
N MET A 1 -8.18 9.57 20.73
CA MET A 1 -7.34 9.37 19.54
C MET A 1 -7.82 8.10 18.88
N ALA A 2 -7.85 8.01 17.53
CA ALA A 2 -8.08 6.75 16.81
C ALA A 2 -7.32 5.60 17.48
N PRO A 3 -7.80 4.35 17.48
CA PRO A 3 -7.08 3.29 18.15
C PRO A 3 -5.78 3.15 17.36
N ASP A 4 -4.72 3.72 17.93
CA ASP A 4 -3.38 3.45 17.48
C ASP A 4 -3.28 1.94 17.56
N THR A 5 -3.18 1.32 16.39
CA THR A 5 -3.09 -0.13 16.31
C THR A 5 -1.79 -0.62 16.97
N GLY A 6 -0.89 0.30 17.35
CA GLY A 6 0.46 0.05 17.83
C GLY A 6 1.39 -0.36 16.69
N PHE A 7 0.89 -0.36 15.45
CA PHE A 7 1.61 -0.80 14.27
C PHE A 7 2.04 0.38 13.40
N VAL A 8 3.19 0.20 12.76
CA VAL A 8 3.73 1.11 11.75
C VAL A 8 3.37 0.55 10.37
N GLN A 9 2.73 1.39 9.55
CA GLN A 9 2.55 1.13 8.13
C GLN A 9 3.78 1.64 7.38
N ILE A 10 4.44 0.74 6.65
CA ILE A 10 5.51 1.05 5.71
C ILE A 10 4.94 1.03 4.29
N LEU A 11 5.32 2.01 3.48
CA LEU A 11 5.01 2.13 2.06
C LEU A 11 6.33 2.20 1.29
N GLN A 12 6.55 1.29 0.35
CA GLN A 12 7.72 1.33 -0.54
C GLN A 12 7.26 1.34 -1.99
N TYR A 13 7.73 2.31 -2.74
CA TYR A 13 7.47 2.43 -4.18
C TYR A 13 8.60 1.74 -4.91
N VAL A 14 8.25 0.79 -5.77
CA VAL A 14 9.24 -0.06 -6.44
C VAL A 14 9.27 0.19 -7.94
N LYS A 15 10.47 0.28 -8.50
CA LYS A 15 10.71 0.30 -9.95
C LYS A 15 11.01 -1.11 -10.43
N ARG A 16 10.23 -1.58 -11.42
CA ARG A 16 10.42 -2.90 -12.02
C ARG A 16 11.73 -2.96 -12.79
N ASN A 17 12.36 -4.12 -12.82
CA ASN A 17 13.47 -4.37 -13.74
C ASN A 17 13.02 -4.13 -15.20
N PRO A 18 13.75 -3.34 -16.00
CA PRO A 18 13.36 -2.98 -17.36
C PRO A 18 13.23 -4.18 -18.31
N LYS A 19 13.78 -5.35 -17.95
CA LYS A 19 13.64 -6.60 -18.70
C LYS A 19 12.23 -7.17 -18.71
N PHE A 20 11.39 -6.83 -17.73
CA PHE A 20 9.99 -7.25 -17.70
C PHE A 20 9.11 -6.17 -18.30
N THR A 21 8.06 -6.55 -19.01
CA THR A 21 6.88 -5.71 -19.15
C THR A 21 6.23 -5.46 -17.77
N LYS A 22 5.30 -4.52 -17.69
CA LYS A 22 4.63 -4.21 -16.41
C LYS A 22 3.78 -5.39 -15.93
N GLU A 23 3.10 -6.04 -16.86
CA GLU A 23 2.24 -7.19 -16.63
C GLU A 23 3.07 -8.40 -16.18
N GLU A 24 4.20 -8.68 -16.83
CA GLU A 24 5.13 -9.73 -16.41
C GLU A 24 5.71 -9.43 -15.02
N PHE A 25 6.09 -8.18 -14.74
CA PHE A 25 6.54 -7.79 -13.42
C PHE A 25 5.47 -8.06 -12.35
N TRP A 26 4.22 -7.64 -12.58
CA TRP A 26 3.13 -7.87 -11.63
C TRP A 26 2.77 -9.34 -11.45
N ASP A 27 2.89 -10.15 -12.50
CA ASP A 27 2.71 -11.59 -12.42
C ASP A 27 3.83 -12.22 -11.59
N GLN A 28 5.09 -12.03 -11.99
CA GLN A 28 6.27 -12.55 -11.28
C GLN A 28 6.33 -12.08 -9.82
N TRP A 29 5.95 -10.84 -9.55
CA TRP A 29 5.92 -10.29 -8.20
C TRP A 29 4.92 -11.04 -7.30
N LEU A 30 3.76 -11.42 -7.85
CA LEU A 30 2.75 -12.17 -7.10
C LEU A 30 3.04 -13.68 -7.06
N THR A 31 3.46 -14.28 -8.16
CA THR A 31 3.54 -15.75 -8.32
C THR A 31 4.89 -16.34 -7.93
N VAL A 32 5.96 -15.52 -7.92
CA VAL A 32 7.32 -15.98 -7.58
C VAL A 32 7.86 -15.28 -6.34
N HIS A 33 7.85 -13.94 -6.31
CA HIS A 33 8.40 -13.19 -5.19
C HIS A 33 7.54 -13.31 -3.93
N ALA A 34 6.22 -13.16 -4.03
CA ALA A 34 5.35 -13.23 -2.86
C ALA A 34 5.46 -14.57 -2.09
N PRO A 35 5.45 -15.76 -2.74
CA PRO A 35 5.64 -17.03 -2.04
C PRO A 35 6.98 -17.14 -1.30
N LYS A 36 8.05 -16.50 -1.81
CA LYS A 36 9.34 -16.43 -1.12
C LYS A 36 9.28 -15.47 0.07
N PHE A 37 8.56 -14.36 -0.07
CA PHE A 37 8.45 -13.32 0.96
C PHE A 37 7.53 -13.71 2.12
N ILE A 38 6.44 -14.44 1.87
CA ILE A 38 5.46 -14.86 2.88
C ILE A 38 6.10 -15.52 4.12
N PRO A 39 6.92 -16.58 4.02
CA PRO A 39 7.50 -17.22 5.20
C PRO A 39 8.45 -16.29 5.96
N PHE A 40 9.14 -15.38 5.25
CA PHE A 40 9.95 -14.35 5.88
C PHE A 40 9.10 -13.34 6.64
N ALA A 41 7.98 -12.91 6.06
CA ALA A 41 7.05 -11.97 6.68
C ALA A 41 6.44 -12.55 7.96
N GLU A 42 5.93 -13.79 7.89
CA GLU A 42 5.36 -14.53 9.01
C GLU A 42 6.39 -14.70 10.13
N GLY A 43 7.58 -15.23 9.80
CA GLY A 43 8.65 -15.49 10.78
C GLY A 43 9.25 -14.24 11.41
N SER A 44 9.17 -13.10 10.72
CA SER A 44 9.72 -11.82 11.21
C SER A 44 8.71 -10.96 11.97
N GLY A 45 7.47 -11.41 12.08
CA GLY A 45 6.41 -10.67 12.75
C GLY A 45 5.79 -9.54 11.92
N ILE A 46 5.96 -9.53 10.61
CA ILE A 46 5.20 -8.64 9.71
C ILE A 46 3.73 -9.08 9.78
N ARG A 47 2.83 -8.15 10.11
CA ARG A 47 1.40 -8.44 10.32
C ARG A 47 0.59 -8.42 9.04
N ARG A 48 1.05 -7.67 8.05
CA ARG A 48 0.42 -7.62 6.73
C ARG A 48 1.48 -7.31 5.69
N TYR A 49 1.46 -8.04 4.59
CA TYR A 49 2.19 -7.75 3.37
C TYR A 49 1.17 -7.63 2.24
N GLN A 50 1.21 -6.52 1.51
CA GLN A 50 0.32 -6.29 0.37
C GLN A 50 1.14 -5.75 -0.79
N GLN A 51 0.77 -6.17 -2.00
CA GLN A 51 1.30 -5.66 -3.24
C GLN A 51 0.21 -4.85 -3.94
N VAL A 52 0.49 -3.60 -4.25
CA VAL A 52 -0.40 -2.76 -5.05
C VAL A 52 0.16 -2.68 -6.46
N ARG A 53 -0.61 -3.19 -7.41
CA ARG A 53 -0.33 -3.12 -8.85
C ARG A 53 -0.68 -1.72 -9.38
N ALA A 54 0.18 -0.76 -9.09
CA ALA A 54 0.02 0.63 -9.48
C ALA A 54 1.34 1.18 -10.01
N SER A 55 1.25 2.03 -11.04
CA SER A 55 2.41 2.72 -11.62
C SER A 55 2.17 4.22 -11.67
N GLY A 56 3.23 5.00 -11.57
CA GLY A 56 3.15 6.45 -11.63
C GLY A 56 4.52 7.09 -11.52
N LYS A 57 4.55 8.35 -11.11
CA LYS A 57 5.79 9.06 -10.78
C LYS A 57 5.76 9.54 -9.34
N ILE A 58 6.91 9.53 -8.68
CA ILE A 58 7.10 10.03 -7.32
C ILE A 58 8.45 10.72 -7.21
N VAL A 59 8.53 11.83 -6.49
CA VAL A 59 9.83 12.39 -6.12
C VAL A 59 10.47 11.44 -5.11
N PRO A 60 11.68 10.92 -5.37
CA PRO A 60 12.37 10.03 -4.44
C PRO A 60 12.44 10.62 -3.03
N SER A 61 11.92 9.87 -2.07
CA SER A 61 11.80 10.30 -0.68
C SER A 61 11.90 9.09 0.24
N TRP A 62 12.77 9.18 1.23
CA TRP A 62 12.98 8.11 2.19
C TRP A 62 12.89 8.65 3.60
N ALA A 63 12.12 7.98 4.44
CA ALA A 63 12.24 8.15 5.88
C ALA A 63 13.67 7.78 6.31
N PRO A 64 14.28 8.51 7.26
CA PRO A 64 15.67 8.29 7.67
C PRO A 64 15.97 6.82 8.01
N GLU A 65 15.03 6.13 8.66
CA GLU A 65 15.18 4.74 9.09
C GLU A 65 15.12 3.71 7.96
N LEU A 66 14.64 4.12 6.78
CA LEU A 66 14.40 3.28 5.60
C LEU A 66 15.27 3.69 4.41
N THR A 67 16.17 4.66 4.60
CA THR A 67 17.01 5.20 3.53
C THR A 67 18.05 4.16 3.10
N PRO A 68 18.04 3.69 1.84
CA PRO A 68 19.05 2.76 1.35
C PRO A 68 20.41 3.48 1.15
N PRO A 69 21.54 2.76 1.19
CA PRO A 69 22.87 3.37 1.06
C PRO A 69 23.10 4.13 -0.25
N ASN A 70 22.39 3.75 -1.31
CA ASN A 70 22.45 4.37 -2.64
C ASN A 70 21.30 5.37 -2.89
N ALA A 71 20.59 5.80 -1.85
CA ALA A 71 19.61 6.88 -1.96
C ALA A 71 20.33 8.16 -2.39
N THR A 72 19.94 8.70 -3.54
CA THR A 72 20.43 10.00 -4.02
C THR A 72 19.30 11.00 -3.88
N PRO A 73 19.48 12.09 -3.10
CA PRO A 73 18.48 13.16 -3.01
C PRO A 73 18.27 13.78 -4.39
N THR A 74 17.02 13.84 -4.84
CA THR A 74 16.64 14.52 -6.09
C THR A 74 15.24 15.10 -5.94
N THR A 75 14.99 16.19 -6.65
CA THR A 75 13.66 16.82 -6.76
C THR A 75 12.88 16.33 -7.97
N GLU A 76 13.52 15.60 -8.87
CA GLU A 76 12.91 15.11 -10.10
C GLU A 76 12.05 13.87 -9.83
N PRO A 77 10.77 13.84 -10.26
CA PRO A 77 9.95 12.66 -10.15
C PRO A 77 10.49 11.50 -11.00
N VAL A 78 10.64 10.33 -10.38
CA VAL A 78 11.01 9.08 -11.06
C VAL A 78 9.82 8.15 -11.15
N GLU A 79 9.87 7.21 -12.09
CA GLU A 79 8.80 6.23 -12.25
C GLU A 79 8.82 5.17 -11.15
N PHE A 80 7.63 4.67 -10.82
CA PHE A 80 7.45 3.43 -10.07
C PHE A 80 6.41 2.56 -10.77
N ASP A 81 6.47 1.26 -10.53
CA ASP A 81 5.61 0.24 -11.16
C ASP A 81 4.91 -0.66 -10.12
N GLY A 82 5.16 -0.46 -8.83
CA GLY A 82 4.42 -1.13 -7.76
C GLY A 82 4.54 -0.40 -6.42
N ILE A 83 3.66 -0.75 -5.48
CA ILE A 83 3.76 -0.29 -4.08
C ILE A 83 3.69 -1.49 -3.15
N ILE A 84 4.74 -1.68 -2.34
CA ILE A 84 4.73 -2.62 -1.22
C ILE A 84 4.11 -1.91 -0.02
N MET A 85 3.15 -2.55 0.63
CA MET A 85 2.63 -2.11 1.91
C MET A 85 2.92 -3.18 2.97
N MET A 86 3.59 -2.78 4.05
CA MET A 86 3.86 -3.67 5.18
C MET A 86 3.37 -3.07 6.48
N LEU A 87 2.58 -3.83 7.24
CA LEU A 87 2.18 -3.45 8.59
C LEU A 87 3.08 -4.19 9.59
N VAL A 88 3.84 -3.46 10.40
CA VAL A 88 4.86 -4.03 11.31
C VAL A 88 4.67 -3.53 12.74
N PRO A 89 5.06 -4.33 13.77
CA PRO A 89 5.02 -3.91 15.18
C PRO A 89 5.84 -2.65 15.47
N SER A 90 7.00 -2.53 14.84
CA SER A 90 7.87 -1.36 14.94
C SER A 90 8.90 -1.37 13.81
N LEU A 91 9.51 -0.21 13.55
CA LEU A 91 10.63 -0.12 12.62
C LEU A 91 11.83 -0.96 13.08
N GLU A 92 12.01 -1.15 14.39
CA GLU A 92 13.10 -1.98 14.93
C GLU A 92 12.89 -3.47 14.65
N VAL A 93 11.65 -3.96 14.76
CA VAL A 93 11.31 -5.33 14.33
C VAL A 93 11.57 -5.50 12.84
N PHE A 94 11.15 -4.52 12.03
CA PHE A 94 11.39 -4.52 10.59
C PHE A 94 12.89 -4.56 10.25
N LYS A 95 13.71 -3.65 10.81
CA LYS A 95 15.17 -3.63 10.58
C LYS A 95 15.85 -4.91 11.02
N LYS A 96 15.42 -5.50 12.14
CA LYS A 96 15.98 -6.77 12.64
C LYS A 96 15.69 -7.93 11.67
N ALA A 97 14.52 -7.92 11.02
CA ALA A 97 14.14 -8.95 10.05
C ALA A 97 15.17 -9.08 8.91
N PHE A 98 15.68 -7.96 8.38
CA PHE A 98 16.67 -7.95 7.27
C PHE A 98 18.03 -8.54 7.63
N LYS A 99 18.31 -8.77 8.93
CA LYS A 99 19.52 -9.46 9.39
C LYS A 99 19.39 -10.99 9.31
N HIS A 100 18.20 -11.51 9.02
CA HIS A 100 17.96 -12.94 8.95
C HIS A 100 18.65 -13.55 7.70
N PRO A 101 19.34 -14.70 7.80
CA PRO A 101 20.06 -15.30 6.67
C PRO A 101 19.17 -15.57 5.44
N TYR A 102 17.91 -15.92 5.66
CA TYR A 102 16.92 -16.09 4.59
C TYR A 102 16.76 -14.84 3.72
N PHE A 103 16.83 -13.64 4.31
CA PHE A 103 16.78 -12.41 3.52
C PHE A 103 17.96 -12.34 2.56
N ALA A 104 19.18 -12.50 3.08
CA ALA A 104 20.40 -12.38 2.27
C ALA A 104 20.52 -13.48 1.20
N GLN A 105 20.10 -14.71 1.50
CA GLN A 105 20.29 -15.87 0.62
C GLN A 105 19.16 -16.08 -0.37
N VAL A 106 17.93 -15.65 -0.05
CA VAL A 106 16.74 -15.93 -0.86
C VAL A 106 16.10 -14.66 -1.38
N LEU A 107 15.79 -13.70 -0.51
CA LEU A 107 15.00 -12.52 -0.89
C LEU A 107 15.83 -11.46 -1.61
N ALA A 108 17.05 -11.16 -1.16
CA ALA A 108 17.87 -10.14 -1.79
C ALA A 108 18.22 -10.49 -3.25
N PRO A 109 18.65 -11.73 -3.59
CA PRO A 109 18.87 -12.10 -4.99
C PRO A 109 17.59 -12.07 -5.83
N ASP A 110 16.46 -12.50 -5.26
CA ASP A 110 15.16 -12.49 -5.93
C ASP A 110 14.67 -11.06 -6.22
N SER A 111 14.77 -10.16 -5.24
CA SER A 111 14.47 -8.74 -5.40
C SER A 111 15.38 -8.08 -6.44
N ALA A 112 16.68 -8.43 -6.49
CA ALA A 112 17.60 -7.88 -7.49
C ALA A 112 17.28 -8.34 -8.93
N GLN A 113 16.64 -9.50 -9.10
CA GLN A 113 16.13 -9.91 -10.41
C GLN A 113 14.86 -9.14 -10.78
N LEU A 114 13.96 -8.96 -9.81
CA LEU A 114 12.64 -8.37 -10.02
C LEU A 114 12.67 -6.84 -10.19
N LEU A 115 13.55 -6.16 -9.45
CA LEU A 115 13.62 -4.70 -9.36
C LEU A 115 14.73 -4.13 -10.25
N ASP A 116 14.58 -2.87 -10.63
CA ASP A 116 15.63 -2.12 -11.30
C ASP A 116 16.69 -1.68 -10.28
N THR A 117 17.79 -2.43 -10.20
CA THR A 117 18.89 -2.14 -9.26
C THR A 117 19.66 -0.88 -9.63
N ASP A 118 19.53 -0.39 -10.87
CA ASP A 118 20.18 0.84 -11.34
C ASP A 118 19.31 2.08 -11.03
N ALA A 119 18.02 1.88 -10.74
CA ALA A 119 17.14 2.95 -10.27
C ALA A 119 17.54 3.44 -8.85
N PRO A 120 17.20 4.69 -8.50
CA PRO A 120 17.46 5.23 -7.17
C PRO A 120 16.99 4.30 -6.05
N GLY A 121 17.82 4.17 -5.01
CA GLY A 121 17.51 3.28 -3.89
C GLY A 121 17.52 1.79 -4.22
N GLY A 122 18.14 1.39 -5.34
CA GLY A 122 18.25 -0.02 -5.75
C GLY A 122 16.90 -0.61 -6.15
N GLY A 123 16.05 0.22 -6.77
CA GLY A 123 14.70 -0.15 -7.18
C GLY A 123 13.62 0.17 -6.15
N ILE A 124 13.97 0.55 -4.91
CA ILE A 124 13.04 1.15 -3.95
C ILE A 124 13.17 2.68 -4.03
N VAL A 125 12.42 3.26 -4.96
CA VAL A 125 12.57 4.67 -5.35
C VAL A 125 12.00 5.65 -4.31
N ALA A 126 11.13 5.18 -3.42
CA ALA A 126 10.70 5.92 -2.24
C ALA A 126 10.27 4.96 -1.12
N ALA A 127 10.50 5.34 0.14
CA ALA A 127 10.11 4.55 1.31
C ALA A 127 9.60 5.47 2.43
N LEU A 128 8.34 5.33 2.80
CA LEU A 128 7.67 6.12 3.83
C LEU A 128 7.16 5.21 4.94
N HIS A 129 6.98 5.76 6.14
CA HIS A 129 6.29 5.07 7.21
C HIS A 129 5.43 6.03 8.04
N GLY A 130 4.48 5.45 8.78
CA GLY A 130 3.65 6.19 9.71
C GLY A 130 2.78 5.27 10.55
N THR A 131 2.10 5.83 11.56
CA THR A 131 1.18 5.07 12.42
C THR A 131 -0.08 4.65 11.64
N MET A 132 -0.45 3.37 11.74
CA MET A 132 -1.69 2.89 11.12
C MET A 132 -2.89 3.17 12.02
N LEU A 133 -3.79 4.03 11.53
CA LEU A 133 -5.07 4.36 12.16
C LEU A 133 -6.19 3.68 11.38
N ALA A 134 -6.83 2.68 11.97
CA ALA A 134 -7.97 2.02 11.35
C ALA A 134 -9.24 2.84 11.61
N CYS A 135 -9.92 3.29 10.55
CA CYS A 135 -11.21 3.98 10.62
C CYS A 135 -12.37 3.08 10.16
N VAL A 136 -12.12 2.27 9.13
CA VAL A 136 -13.02 1.24 8.60
C VAL A 136 -12.18 -0.02 8.36
N ASN A 137 -12.71 -1.17 8.76
CA ASN A 137 -12.10 -2.48 8.51
C ASN A 137 -13.23 -3.46 8.19
N ASP A 138 -13.07 -4.23 7.13
CA ASP A 138 -14.07 -5.21 6.67
C ASP A 138 -15.49 -4.63 6.52
N GLY A 139 -15.58 -3.47 5.86
CA GLY A 139 -16.85 -2.76 5.64
C GLY A 139 -17.48 -2.11 6.89
N ALA A 140 -16.93 -2.35 8.08
CA ALA A 140 -17.44 -1.82 9.33
C ALA A 140 -16.54 -0.70 9.88
N SER A 141 -17.16 0.31 10.50
CA SER A 141 -16.40 1.32 11.24
C SER A 141 -15.69 0.67 12.42
N VAL A 142 -14.37 0.76 12.45
CA VAL A 142 -13.56 0.34 13.61
C VAL A 142 -13.17 1.58 14.39
N SER A 143 -14.06 2.00 15.28
CA SER A 143 -13.86 3.24 16.03
C SER A 143 -13.04 3.01 17.29
N GLY A 144 -11.86 3.63 17.31
CA GLY A 144 -11.32 4.35 18.46
C GLY A 144 -11.17 5.85 18.16
N VAL A 145 -11.62 6.34 16.99
CA VAL A 145 -11.56 7.77 16.66
C VAL A 145 -12.42 8.53 17.65
N THR A 146 -11.81 9.14 18.66
CA THR A 146 -12.48 10.16 19.48
C THR A 146 -12.61 11.44 18.66
N THR A 147 -13.51 11.45 17.69
CA THR A 147 -14.49 12.52 17.64
C THR A 147 -15.67 12.02 18.47
N LYS A 148 -16.46 12.90 19.07
CA LYS A 148 -17.49 12.48 20.03
C LYS A 148 -18.37 11.41 19.34
N PRO A 149 -18.82 10.34 20.02
CA PRO A 149 -19.67 9.31 19.40
C PRO A 149 -20.88 9.87 18.61
N ASP A 150 -21.30 11.09 18.95
CA ASP A 150 -22.35 11.85 18.27
C ASP A 150 -21.97 12.34 16.86
N ASP A 151 -20.69 12.54 16.57
CA ASP A 151 -20.20 13.04 15.27
C ASP A 151 -20.34 11.96 14.18
N VAL A 152 -19.89 10.73 14.44
CA VAL A 152 -20.04 9.63 13.46
C VAL A 152 -21.53 9.35 13.18
N LYS A 153 -22.38 9.40 14.22
CA LYS A 153 -23.84 9.26 14.06
C LYS A 153 -24.44 10.41 13.25
N LYS A 154 -24.01 11.65 13.49
CA LYS A 154 -24.43 12.83 12.72
C LYS A 154 -24.12 12.66 11.24
N TRP A 155 -22.87 12.31 10.90
CA TRP A 155 -22.46 12.15 9.49
C TRP A 155 -23.11 10.94 8.83
N ARG A 156 -23.35 9.85 9.57
CA ARG A 156 -24.11 8.69 9.06
C ARG A 156 -25.54 9.07 8.67
N ARG A 157 -26.26 9.79 9.54
CA ARG A 157 -27.61 10.29 9.21
C ARG A 157 -27.61 11.18 7.98
N GLN A 158 -26.62 12.07 7.86
CA GLN A 158 -26.51 12.94 6.69
C GLN A 158 -26.23 12.15 5.40
N PHE A 159 -25.38 11.12 5.47
CA PHE A 159 -25.12 10.23 4.34
C PHE A 159 -26.41 9.50 3.89
N GLU A 160 -27.18 8.94 4.82
CA GLU A 160 -28.44 8.25 4.53
C GLU A 160 -29.47 9.19 3.87
N GLN A 161 -29.62 10.41 4.40
CA GLN A 161 -30.52 11.43 3.85
C GLN A 161 -30.14 11.84 2.41
N LEU A 162 -28.85 11.95 2.11
CA LEU A 162 -28.39 12.31 0.76
C LEU A 162 -28.42 11.11 -0.20
N SER A 163 -28.22 9.90 0.29
CA SER A 163 -28.27 8.68 -0.53
C SER A 163 -29.69 8.40 -1.05
N GLY A 164 -30.72 8.63 -0.23
CA GLY A 164 -32.12 8.55 -0.68
C GLY A 164 -32.49 9.55 -1.79
N ARG A 165 -31.66 10.58 -2.05
CA ARG A 165 -31.83 11.53 -3.17
C ARG A 165 -31.20 11.04 -4.47
N ILE A 166 -30.27 10.07 -4.40
CA ILE A 166 -29.60 9.48 -5.57
C ILE A 166 -30.49 8.42 -6.22
N GLU A 167 -31.28 7.67 -5.45
CA GLU A 167 -32.25 6.69 -5.99
C GLU A 167 -33.38 7.34 -6.83
N GLY A 168 -33.58 8.65 -6.72
CA GLY A 168 -34.53 9.42 -7.53
C GLY A 168 -34.05 9.81 -8.95
N LEU A 169 -32.83 9.41 -9.35
CA LEU A 169 -32.27 9.75 -10.67
C LEU A 169 -32.43 8.66 -11.74
N HIS A 170 -32.87 7.44 -11.39
CA HIS A 170 -33.10 6.35 -12.36
C HIS A 170 -34.57 6.18 -12.78
N SER A 171 -35.50 7.02 -12.30
CA SER A 171 -36.94 6.90 -12.62
C SER A 171 -37.48 7.87 -13.69
N ARG A 172 -36.61 8.44 -14.53
CA ARG A 172 -37.05 9.16 -15.74
C ARG A 172 -36.64 8.41 -17.01
N SER A 173 -37.17 7.21 -17.18
CA SER A 173 -37.32 6.60 -18.51
C SER A 173 -38.55 7.19 -19.21
N HIS A 174 -38.37 7.49 -20.49
CA HIS A 174 -39.26 8.22 -21.40
C HIS A 174 -40.75 7.78 -21.40
N PRO A 175 -41.68 8.70 -21.72
CA PRO A 175 -43.05 8.32 -22.06
C PRO A 175 -43.06 7.50 -23.35
N GLU A 176 -43.78 6.38 -23.35
CA GLU A 176 -44.07 5.59 -24.55
C GLU A 176 -44.81 6.44 -25.59
N PRO A 177 -44.46 6.38 -26.88
CA PRO A 177 -45.33 6.89 -27.92
C PRO A 177 -46.46 5.89 -28.18
N ASP A 178 -47.68 6.41 -28.06
CA ASP A 178 -48.96 5.81 -28.43
C ASP A 178 -48.92 5.29 -29.87
N MET A 179 -49.16 3.99 -30.06
CA MET A 179 -49.24 3.35 -31.38
C MET A 179 -50.72 3.28 -31.78
N GLY A 180 -51.17 4.32 -32.48
CA GLY A 180 -52.44 4.37 -33.22
C GLY A 180 -52.20 4.73 -34.68
#